data_AF-A0A503WRL9-F1
#
_entry.id   AF-A0A503WRL9-F1
#
_cell.length_a   1.000
_cell.length_b   1.000
_cell.length_c   1.000
_cell.angle_alpha   90.00
_cell.angle_beta   90.00
_cell.angle_gamma   90.00
#
_symmetry.space_group_name_H-M   'P 1'
#
loop_
_entity.id
_entity.type
_entity.pdbx_description
1 polymer ?
#
loop_
_entity_poly.entity_id
_entity_poly.type
_entity_poly.pdbx_seq_one_letter_code
_entity_poly.pdbx_strand_id
1 'polypeptide(L)'
;MPLSIGIDIGGTNLRAARISGAGEILKRVSEKSASDPELVLGRVADMVRLLDTPDVKAIGVGVPGRVDARRGAVLSGGYVDLASIALARRLEDMTGKPVIIDNDCNMALAAEMALGAGRADSDIAMFTIGTGIGGAIAQDRRIMRGRATAGQLGHITVDVDGELCACGRRGCVETISSGTALGRHIARAGLGPDVSVDQLFARDAAGDIQARAILDAWAVPLRAAIDTAVAVLDPNLILLGGGLGRAAHAALGRAPALAPWYQCRVEPAQLGDDAGVIGAGLQALEQGRLRSISRSAQPRRAVLVNGIPASGKSTVSHGIADRMGWPLLTLDTVKNPFLEVLDGVDREFNRTLGRASYKAIWSLVGEAPAGSTFVVDAWFGFQPREVLEDHLRNAGVEQTVEIWCHAPGEVLAERYGARLGQRLPGHPGAAYIPELMELAKRAEPLRRGPLFDVDTTQPIDFDAITAWLRATWAAGA
;
A
#
# COMPACT_ATOMS: atom_id res chain seq x y z
N MET A 1 2.61 -5.13 -26.48
CA MET A 1 3.13 -4.75 -25.16
C MET A 1 1.94 -4.37 -24.28
N PRO A 2 1.92 -4.65 -22.97
CA PRO A 2 0.79 -4.29 -22.13
C PRO A 2 0.58 -2.77 -22.12
N LEU A 3 -0.68 -2.35 -22.22
CA LEU A 3 -1.08 -0.95 -22.12
C LEU A 3 -1.69 -0.68 -20.75
N SER A 4 -1.73 0.59 -20.35
CA SER A 4 -2.43 1.05 -19.16
C SER A 4 -3.25 2.30 -19.45
N ILE A 5 -4.15 2.65 -18.54
CA ILE A 5 -4.76 3.97 -18.51
C ILE A 5 -4.17 4.74 -17.34
N GLY A 6 -3.58 5.91 -17.61
CA GLY A 6 -3.14 6.84 -16.60
C GLY A 6 -4.12 7.99 -16.47
N ILE A 7 -4.52 8.32 -15.25
CA ILE A 7 -5.46 9.39 -14.93
C ILE A 7 -4.77 10.38 -14.00
N ASP A 8 -4.95 11.67 -14.26
CA ASP A 8 -4.51 12.77 -13.42
C ASP A 8 -5.72 13.62 -13.04
N ILE A 9 -6.05 13.62 -11.75
CA ILE A 9 -7.18 14.37 -11.18
C ILE A 9 -6.66 15.72 -10.70
N GLY A 10 -6.88 16.76 -11.51
CA GLY A 10 -6.58 18.13 -11.11
C GLY A 10 -7.79 18.84 -10.48
N GLY A 11 -7.52 19.95 -9.80
CA GLY A 11 -8.58 20.83 -9.27
C GLY A 11 -9.48 21.42 -10.35
N THR A 12 -8.94 21.69 -11.54
CA THR A 12 -9.69 22.33 -12.65
C THR A 12 -10.07 21.35 -13.75
N ASN A 13 -9.18 20.41 -14.09
CA ASN A 13 -9.37 19.48 -15.19
C ASN A 13 -9.05 18.05 -14.73
N LEU A 14 -9.79 17.10 -15.27
CA LEU A 14 -9.46 15.69 -15.22
C LEU A 14 -8.79 15.33 -16.55
N ARG A 15 -7.65 14.65 -16.50
CA ARG A 15 -6.93 14.20 -17.69
C ARG A 15 -6.78 12.70 -17.62
N ALA A 16 -6.99 12.02 -18.75
CA ALA A 16 -6.77 10.58 -18.85
C ALA A 16 -6.10 10.24 -20.18
N ALA A 17 -5.23 9.25 -20.17
CA ALA A 17 -4.55 8.80 -21.37
C ALA A 17 -4.33 7.29 -21.36
N ARG A 18 -4.42 6.67 -22.54
CA ARG A 18 -3.92 5.31 -22.75
C ARG A 18 -2.42 5.38 -22.99
N ILE A 19 -1.65 4.70 -22.14
CA ILE A 19 -0.19 4.76 -22.06
C ILE A 19 0.42 3.43 -22.50
N SER A 20 1.49 3.48 -23.30
CA SER A 20 2.28 2.29 -23.66
C SER A 20 3.25 1.89 -22.54
N GLY A 21 3.81 0.68 -22.61
CA GLY A 21 4.86 0.25 -21.65
C GLY A 21 6.14 1.10 -21.69
N ALA A 22 6.36 1.86 -22.77
CA ALA A 22 7.44 2.84 -22.88
C ALA A 22 7.03 4.25 -22.39
N GLY A 23 5.78 4.42 -21.94
CA GLY A 23 5.22 5.69 -21.46
C GLY A 23 4.74 6.64 -22.55
N GLU A 24 4.53 6.15 -23.78
CA GLU A 24 3.97 6.95 -24.87
C GLU A 24 2.45 7.13 -24.70
N ILE A 25 1.95 8.33 -24.99
CA ILE A 25 0.51 8.62 -24.99
C ILE A 25 -0.09 8.20 -26.34
N LEU A 26 -0.90 7.15 -26.32
CA LEU A 26 -1.56 6.61 -27.53
C LEU A 26 -2.90 7.26 -27.83
N LYS A 27 -3.63 7.67 -26.78
CA LYS A 27 -4.90 8.39 -26.87
C LYS A 27 -5.10 9.19 -25.60
N ARG A 28 -5.67 10.39 -25.71
CA ARG A 28 -5.92 11.31 -24.60
C ARG A 28 -7.38 11.74 -24.57
N VAL A 29 -7.92 11.91 -23.38
CA VAL A 29 -9.22 12.54 -23.11
C VAL A 29 -9.03 13.53 -21.95
N SER A 30 -9.77 14.63 -21.96
CA SER A 30 -9.80 15.59 -20.86
C SER A 30 -11.22 16.05 -20.62
N GLU A 31 -11.57 16.21 -19.35
CA GLU A 31 -12.86 16.71 -18.89
C GLU A 31 -12.66 17.82 -17.86
N LYS A 32 -13.69 18.63 -17.62
CA LYS A 32 -13.67 19.55 -16.47
C LYS A 32 -13.78 18.77 -15.17
N SER A 33 -13.09 19.24 -14.14
CA SER A 33 -13.24 18.69 -12.79
C SER A 33 -14.55 19.19 -12.14
N ALA A 34 -14.88 18.64 -10.98
CA ALA A 34 -16.02 19.04 -10.16
C ALA A 34 -15.68 18.93 -8.68
N SER A 35 -16.41 19.65 -7.83
CA SER A 35 -16.28 19.52 -6.37
C SER A 35 -17.00 18.29 -5.81
N ASP A 36 -18.04 17.80 -6.51
CA ASP A 36 -18.78 16.60 -6.12
C ASP A 36 -17.96 15.33 -6.41
N PRO A 37 -17.57 14.57 -5.37
CA PRO A 37 -16.76 13.36 -5.51
C PRO A 37 -17.39 12.28 -6.39
N GLU A 38 -18.71 12.07 -6.34
CA GLU A 38 -19.38 11.03 -7.14
C GLU A 38 -19.47 11.44 -8.62
N LEU A 39 -19.64 12.75 -8.89
CA LEU A 39 -19.57 13.28 -10.25
C LEU A 39 -18.17 13.12 -10.84
N VAL A 40 -17.11 13.36 -10.04
CA VAL A 40 -15.73 13.11 -10.46
C VAL A 40 -15.52 11.63 -10.78
N LEU A 41 -15.98 10.72 -9.91
CA LEU A 41 -15.90 9.28 -10.15
C LEU A 41 -16.60 8.87 -11.45
N GLY A 42 -17.81 9.38 -11.70
CA GLY A 42 -18.57 9.13 -12.93
C GLY A 42 -17.81 9.57 -14.18
N ARG A 43 -17.28 10.81 -14.18
CA ARG A 43 -16.47 11.33 -15.28
C ARG A 43 -15.19 10.52 -15.51
N VAL A 44 -14.51 10.12 -14.43
CA VAL A 44 -13.33 9.26 -14.53
C VAL A 44 -13.68 7.91 -15.15
N ALA A 45 -14.78 7.29 -14.74
CA ALA A 45 -15.23 6.02 -15.32
C ALA A 45 -15.57 6.16 -16.82
N ASP A 46 -16.20 7.26 -17.23
CA ASP A 46 -16.50 7.52 -18.64
C ASP A 46 -15.23 7.70 -19.47
N MET A 47 -14.26 8.45 -18.97
CA MET A 47 -12.95 8.58 -19.61
C MET A 47 -12.24 7.22 -19.73
N VAL A 48 -12.32 6.37 -18.70
CA VAL A 48 -11.76 5.02 -18.75
C VAL A 48 -12.42 4.19 -19.86
N ARG A 49 -13.76 4.20 -19.95
CA ARG A 49 -14.49 3.47 -21.01
C ARG A 49 -14.07 3.91 -22.41
N LEU A 50 -13.81 5.21 -22.63
CA LEU A 50 -13.37 5.75 -23.92
C LEU A 50 -11.93 5.36 -24.30
N LEU A 51 -11.10 5.02 -23.32
CA LEU A 51 -9.69 4.68 -23.48
C LEU A 51 -9.44 3.17 -23.47
N ASP A 52 -10.33 2.39 -22.87
CA ASP A 52 -10.17 0.95 -22.67
C ASP A 52 -10.12 0.15 -23.99
N THR A 53 -9.28 -0.88 -23.99
CA THR A 53 -9.10 -1.86 -25.06
C THR A 53 -8.69 -3.20 -24.43
N PRO A 54 -8.78 -4.32 -25.16
CA PRO A 54 -8.30 -5.62 -24.65
C PRO A 54 -6.84 -5.64 -24.19
N ASP A 55 -6.01 -4.74 -24.73
CA ASP A 55 -4.59 -4.62 -24.39
C ASP A 55 -4.31 -3.82 -23.12
N VAL A 56 -5.29 -3.07 -22.60
CA VAL A 56 -5.18 -2.34 -21.34
C VAL A 56 -5.28 -3.32 -20.18
N LYS A 57 -4.20 -3.42 -19.39
CA LYS A 57 -4.07 -4.40 -18.30
C LYS A 57 -4.24 -3.80 -16.91
N ALA A 58 -4.06 -2.48 -16.75
CA ALA A 58 -4.15 -1.81 -15.46
C ALA A 58 -4.51 -0.33 -15.61
N ILE A 59 -4.98 0.27 -14.51
CA ILE A 59 -5.31 1.69 -14.42
C ILE A 59 -4.53 2.30 -13.26
N GLY A 60 -3.92 3.46 -13.49
CA GLY A 60 -3.30 4.26 -12.44
C GLY A 60 -3.96 5.63 -12.34
N VAL A 61 -4.09 6.13 -11.11
CA VAL A 61 -4.72 7.42 -10.84
C VAL A 61 -3.81 8.27 -9.94
N GLY A 62 -3.43 9.44 -10.41
CA GLY A 62 -2.88 10.53 -9.61
C GLY A 62 -4.01 11.35 -9.00
N VAL A 63 -4.00 11.50 -7.67
CA VAL A 63 -5.05 12.18 -6.90
C VAL A 63 -4.43 13.34 -6.14
N PRO A 64 -5.06 14.52 -6.08
CA PRO A 64 -4.52 15.64 -5.33
C PRO A 64 -4.75 15.42 -3.84
N GLY A 65 -3.79 15.85 -3.02
CA GLY A 65 -3.84 15.70 -1.57
C GLY A 65 -3.17 14.43 -1.06
N ARG A 66 -3.61 13.97 0.12
CA ARG A 66 -2.97 12.90 0.89
C ARG A 66 -3.55 11.55 0.52
N VAL A 67 -2.70 10.64 0.07
CA VAL A 67 -3.09 9.29 -0.37
C VAL A 67 -2.29 8.23 0.37
N ASP A 68 -2.97 7.21 0.88
CA ASP A 68 -2.35 5.96 1.34
C ASP A 68 -2.38 4.95 0.19
N ALA A 69 -1.34 5.00 -0.66
CA ALA A 69 -1.24 4.14 -1.84
C ALA A 69 -1.19 2.64 -1.48
N ARG A 70 -0.74 2.27 -0.27
CA ARG A 70 -0.71 0.88 0.19
C ARG A 70 -2.11 0.34 0.46
N ARG A 71 -2.98 1.19 1.00
CA ARG A 71 -4.40 0.86 1.25
C ARG A 71 -5.30 1.18 0.06
N GLY A 72 -4.79 1.86 -0.96
CA GLY A 72 -5.59 2.35 -2.08
C GLY A 72 -6.65 3.37 -1.65
N ALA A 73 -6.35 4.20 -0.64
CA ALA A 73 -7.30 5.12 -0.02
C ALA A 73 -6.82 6.57 -0.10
N VAL A 74 -7.74 7.48 -0.42
CA VAL A 74 -7.54 8.93 -0.28
C VAL A 74 -7.82 9.30 1.18
N LEU A 75 -6.88 9.96 1.84
CA LEU A 75 -6.99 10.33 3.25
C LEU A 75 -7.60 11.72 3.44
N SER A 76 -7.29 12.63 2.52
CA SER A 76 -7.85 13.98 2.46
C SER A 76 -7.48 14.62 1.12
N GLY A 77 -8.42 15.21 0.41
CA GLY A 77 -8.14 15.99 -0.79
C GLY A 77 -7.97 17.49 -0.54
N GLY A 78 -7.56 18.19 -1.60
CA GLY A 78 -7.57 19.65 -1.66
C GLY A 78 -8.91 20.15 -2.18
N TYR A 79 -8.90 20.80 -3.36
CA TYR A 79 -10.12 21.28 -4.02
C TYR A 79 -11.12 20.16 -4.39
N VAL A 80 -10.59 18.97 -4.72
CA VAL A 80 -11.38 17.76 -4.94
C VAL A 80 -11.09 16.80 -3.80
N ASP A 81 -12.05 16.60 -2.91
CA ASP A 81 -11.91 15.68 -1.78
C ASP A 81 -12.55 14.32 -2.05
N LEU A 82 -11.72 13.35 -2.43
CA LEU A 82 -12.15 11.98 -2.72
C LEU A 82 -12.01 11.05 -1.50
N ALA A 83 -11.76 11.59 -0.29
CA ALA A 83 -11.58 10.77 0.92
C ALA A 83 -12.84 9.98 1.32
N SER A 84 -14.02 10.45 0.93
CA SER A 84 -15.30 9.77 1.19
C SER A 84 -15.59 8.60 0.24
N ILE A 85 -14.79 8.44 -0.82
CA ILE A 85 -15.01 7.41 -1.85
C ILE A 85 -13.88 6.38 -1.83
N ALA A 86 -14.25 5.10 -1.87
CA ALA A 86 -13.33 4.00 -2.15
C ALA A 86 -12.92 3.99 -3.64
N LEU A 87 -12.25 5.05 -4.10
CA LEU A 87 -11.99 5.35 -5.53
C LEU A 87 -11.39 4.16 -6.28
N ALA A 88 -10.30 3.58 -5.76
CA ALA A 88 -9.64 2.45 -6.38
C ALA A 88 -10.60 1.27 -6.55
N ARG A 89 -11.25 0.84 -5.46
CA ARG A 89 -12.18 -0.29 -5.45
C ARG A 89 -13.37 -0.07 -6.38
N ARG A 90 -13.99 1.12 -6.35
CA ARG A 90 -15.13 1.46 -7.22
C ARG A 90 -14.72 1.37 -8.70
N LEU A 91 -13.54 1.87 -9.06
CA LEU A 91 -13.02 1.76 -10.42
C LEU A 91 -12.68 0.31 -10.79
N GLU A 92 -12.14 -0.49 -9.86
CA GLU A 92 -11.91 -1.93 -10.07
C GLU A 92 -13.23 -2.66 -10.34
N ASP A 93 -14.25 -2.45 -9.51
CA ASP A 93 -15.57 -3.06 -9.66
C ASP A 93 -16.23 -2.68 -11.00
N MET A 94 -16.05 -1.43 -11.45
CA MET A 94 -16.62 -0.93 -12.70
C MET A 94 -15.90 -1.40 -13.97
N THR A 95 -14.61 -1.74 -13.86
CA THR A 95 -13.74 -1.99 -15.04
C THR A 95 -13.25 -3.43 -15.12
N GLY A 96 -13.29 -4.17 -14.01
CA GLY A 96 -12.69 -5.50 -13.88
C GLY A 96 -11.15 -5.49 -13.97
N LYS A 97 -10.51 -4.32 -13.92
CA LYS A 97 -9.05 -4.18 -14.03
C LYS A 97 -8.44 -3.73 -12.70
N PRO A 98 -7.20 -4.15 -12.40
CA PRO A 98 -6.46 -3.62 -11.26
C PRO A 98 -6.32 -2.09 -11.34
N VAL A 99 -6.62 -1.41 -10.23
CA VAL A 99 -6.48 0.04 -10.11
C VAL A 99 -5.47 0.35 -9.01
N ILE A 100 -4.58 1.29 -9.29
CA ILE A 100 -3.64 1.84 -8.33
C ILE A 100 -3.91 3.33 -8.18
N ILE A 101 -3.74 3.85 -6.98
CA ILE A 101 -3.87 5.29 -6.73
C ILE A 101 -2.67 5.78 -5.93
N ASP A 102 -2.24 7.01 -6.21
CA ASP A 102 -1.21 7.71 -5.45
C ASP A 102 -1.44 9.22 -5.56
N ASN A 103 -0.65 9.99 -4.82
CA ASN A 103 -0.57 11.43 -4.98
C ASN A 103 -0.11 11.80 -6.41
N ASP A 104 -0.72 12.84 -6.97
CA ASP A 104 -0.42 13.42 -8.28
C ASP A 104 1.07 13.76 -8.49
N CYS A 105 1.72 14.36 -7.49
CA CYS A 105 3.14 14.70 -7.55
C CYS A 105 4.03 13.45 -7.55
N ASN A 106 3.64 12.40 -6.83
CA ASN A 106 4.33 11.11 -6.88
C ASN A 106 4.27 10.49 -8.28
N MET A 107 3.10 10.56 -8.93
CA MET A 107 2.96 10.11 -10.32
C MET A 107 3.82 10.93 -11.26
N ALA A 108 3.78 12.26 -11.16
CA ALA A 108 4.60 13.13 -11.99
C ALA A 108 6.11 12.88 -11.80
N LEU A 109 6.59 12.67 -10.57
CA LEU A 109 7.98 12.33 -10.31
C LEU A 109 8.34 10.96 -10.92
N ALA A 110 7.47 9.96 -10.80
CA ALA A 110 7.68 8.66 -11.43
C ALA A 110 7.85 8.76 -12.96
N ALA A 111 7.11 9.67 -13.61
CA ALA A 111 7.26 9.95 -15.03
C ALA A 111 8.61 10.61 -15.35
N GLU A 112 8.98 11.65 -14.61
CA GLU A 112 10.25 12.37 -14.80
C GLU A 112 11.46 11.45 -14.59
N MET A 113 11.38 10.52 -13.65
CA MET A 113 12.42 9.51 -13.42
C MET A 113 12.52 8.49 -14.55
N ALA A 114 11.41 8.19 -15.22
CA ALA A 114 11.38 7.21 -16.30
C ALA A 114 11.81 7.82 -17.63
N LEU A 115 11.31 9.02 -17.96
CA LEU A 115 11.37 9.60 -19.30
C LEU A 115 11.87 11.05 -19.35
N GLY A 116 11.94 11.75 -18.22
CA GLY A 116 12.24 13.18 -18.18
C GLY A 116 13.60 13.52 -17.57
N ALA A 117 13.63 14.59 -16.79
CA ALA A 117 14.86 15.16 -16.26
C ALA A 117 15.55 14.27 -15.21
N GLY A 118 14.83 13.34 -14.58
CA GLY A 118 15.32 12.47 -13.50
C GLY A 118 15.85 11.10 -13.95
N ARG A 119 16.08 10.89 -15.25
CA ARG A 119 16.46 9.55 -15.78
C ARG A 119 17.78 9.02 -15.25
N ALA A 120 18.75 9.89 -15.01
CA ALA A 120 20.11 9.51 -14.63
C ALA A 120 20.33 9.46 -13.11
N ASP A 121 19.35 9.88 -12.31
CA ASP A 121 19.49 10.10 -10.86
C ASP A 121 18.68 9.07 -10.06
N SER A 122 19.17 8.69 -8.87
CA SER A 122 18.50 7.73 -7.99
C SER A 122 17.63 8.39 -6.94
N ASP A 123 18.15 9.47 -6.35
CA ASP A 123 17.57 10.15 -5.21
C ASP A 123 17.15 11.55 -5.64
N ILE A 124 15.84 11.77 -5.73
CA ILE A 124 15.25 12.96 -6.35
C ILE A 124 14.14 13.49 -5.46
N ALA A 125 14.14 14.79 -5.22
CA ALA A 125 12.97 15.48 -4.70
C ALA A 125 12.40 16.42 -5.76
N MET A 126 11.09 16.46 -5.89
CA MET A 126 10.41 17.31 -6.87
C MET A 126 9.42 18.22 -6.17
N PHE A 127 9.50 19.51 -6.47
CA PHE A 127 8.49 20.50 -6.14
C PHE A 127 7.61 20.72 -7.36
N THR A 128 6.30 20.52 -7.20
CA THR A 128 5.32 20.77 -8.28
C THR A 128 4.67 22.13 -8.05
N ILE A 129 4.96 23.11 -8.91
CA ILE A 129 4.54 24.50 -8.73
C ILE A 129 3.44 24.82 -9.74
N GLY A 130 2.25 25.10 -9.23
CA GLY A 130 1.07 25.49 -9.99
C GLY A 130 0.20 26.43 -9.15
N THR A 131 -1.10 26.18 -9.07
CA THR A 131 -1.99 26.91 -8.15
C THR A 131 -1.48 26.85 -6.70
N GLY A 132 -1.03 25.67 -6.26
CA GLY A 132 -0.33 25.43 -4.99
C GLY A 132 1.12 24.96 -5.21
N ILE A 133 1.73 24.44 -4.16
CA ILE A 133 3.00 23.72 -4.22
C ILE A 133 2.79 22.31 -3.69
N GLY A 134 2.92 21.32 -4.57
CA GLY A 134 3.00 19.92 -4.20
C GLY A 134 4.45 19.45 -4.07
N GLY A 135 4.63 18.20 -3.67
CA GLY A 135 5.96 17.61 -3.67
C GLY A 135 5.94 16.09 -3.75
N ALA A 136 7.09 15.54 -4.14
CA ALA A 136 7.35 14.11 -4.14
C ALA A 136 8.83 13.85 -3.87
N ILE A 137 9.13 12.69 -3.32
CA ILE A 137 10.50 12.25 -3.03
C ILE A 137 10.67 10.84 -3.57
N ALA A 138 11.79 10.56 -4.20
CA ALA A 138 12.24 9.24 -4.57
C ALA A 138 13.61 8.96 -3.93
N GLN A 139 13.77 7.74 -3.43
CA GLN A 139 15.02 7.19 -2.94
C GLN A 139 15.27 5.85 -3.64
N ASP A 140 16.50 5.60 -4.10
CA ASP A 140 16.83 4.39 -4.87
C ASP A 140 15.88 4.15 -6.06
N ARG A 141 15.52 5.23 -6.75
CA ARG A 141 14.56 5.25 -7.85
C ARG A 141 13.15 4.75 -7.48
N ARG A 142 12.77 4.80 -6.19
CA ARG A 142 11.45 4.41 -5.71
C ARG A 142 10.80 5.56 -4.97
N ILE A 143 9.52 5.81 -5.27
CA ILE A 143 8.72 6.83 -4.58
C ILE A 143 8.68 6.52 -3.07
N MET A 144 9.17 7.48 -2.29
CA MET A 144 9.15 7.45 -0.84
C MET A 144 7.79 7.91 -0.34
N ARG A 145 7.10 7.02 0.38
CA ARG A 145 5.78 7.31 0.98
C ARG A 145 5.85 7.43 2.51
N GLY A 146 6.99 7.10 3.12
CA GLY A 146 7.14 7.04 4.58
C GLY A 146 6.06 6.15 5.20
N ARG A 147 5.39 6.65 6.25
CA ARG A 147 4.22 5.98 6.84
C ARG A 147 3.05 5.86 5.86
N ALA A 148 2.82 6.89 5.03
CA ALA A 148 1.76 6.92 4.02
C ALA A 148 1.94 8.07 3.02
N THR A 149 2.27 9.28 3.51
CA THR A 149 2.18 10.53 2.74
C THR A 149 3.46 11.38 2.81
N ALA A 150 4.64 10.77 2.69
CA ALA A 150 5.89 11.54 2.59
C ALA A 150 5.91 12.42 1.32
N GLY A 151 6.80 13.42 1.28
CA GLY A 151 6.94 14.32 0.13
C GLY A 151 6.04 15.56 0.13
N GLN A 152 5.44 15.95 1.25
CA GLN A 152 4.60 17.16 1.34
C GLN A 152 5.43 18.47 1.37
N LEU A 153 6.29 18.67 0.35
CA LEU A 153 7.32 19.70 0.33
C LEU A 153 6.77 21.14 0.30
N GLY A 154 5.57 21.34 -0.25
CA GLY A 154 4.89 22.65 -0.21
C GLY A 154 4.52 23.14 1.19
N HIS A 155 4.56 22.26 2.19
CA HIS A 155 4.25 22.57 3.58
C HIS A 155 5.49 22.76 4.46
N ILE A 156 6.68 22.87 3.87
CA ILE A 156 7.89 23.33 4.56
C ILE A 156 7.66 24.78 5.01
N THR A 157 7.84 25.05 6.30
CA THR A 157 7.69 26.40 6.84
C THR A 157 8.93 27.23 6.53
N VAL A 158 8.73 28.36 5.86
CA VAL A 158 9.77 29.33 5.49
C VAL A 158 9.60 30.66 6.23
N ASP A 159 8.42 30.88 6.84
CA ASP A 159 8.12 32.01 7.70
C ASP A 159 7.19 31.55 8.84
N VAL A 160 7.70 31.51 10.07
CA VAL A 160 6.90 31.03 11.22
C VAL A 160 5.73 31.95 11.58
N ASP A 161 5.84 33.24 11.23
CA ASP A 161 4.84 34.27 11.47
C ASP A 161 3.98 34.54 10.22
N GLY A 162 4.17 33.74 9.17
CA GLY A 162 3.54 33.94 7.86
C GLY A 162 2.04 33.65 7.80
N GLU A 163 1.53 33.69 6.57
CA GLU A 163 0.11 33.46 6.25
C GLU A 163 -0.35 32.05 6.69
N LEU A 164 -1.63 31.93 7.08
CA LEU A 164 -2.24 30.64 7.41
C LEU A 164 -2.33 29.79 6.13
N CYS A 165 -1.79 28.57 6.20
CA CYS A 165 -1.87 27.57 5.14
C CYS A 165 -3.13 26.70 5.33
N ALA A 166 -3.65 26.17 4.23
CA ALA A 166 -4.77 25.21 4.26
C ALA A 166 -4.45 23.94 5.08
N CYS A 167 -3.17 23.61 5.28
CA CYS A 167 -2.75 22.50 6.14
C CYS A 167 -2.88 22.79 7.65
N GLY A 168 -3.25 24.02 8.03
CA GLY A 168 -3.42 24.48 9.42
C GLY A 168 -2.17 25.10 10.06
N ARG A 169 -1.02 25.08 9.37
CA ARG A 169 0.23 25.74 9.81
C ARG A 169 0.33 27.17 9.27
N ARG A 170 1.36 27.91 9.70
CA ARG A 170 1.71 29.24 9.19
C ARG A 170 3.00 29.24 8.38
N GLY A 171 3.00 30.11 7.36
CA GLY A 171 4.08 30.38 6.40
C GLY A 171 4.75 29.15 5.82
N CYS A 172 3.93 28.19 5.39
CA CYS A 172 4.36 27.18 4.44
C CYS A 172 4.81 27.84 3.13
N VAL A 173 5.82 27.29 2.46
CA VAL A 173 6.33 27.83 1.19
C VAL A 173 5.23 27.98 0.12
N GLU A 174 4.22 27.10 0.13
CA GLU A 174 3.04 27.24 -0.74
C GLU A 174 2.32 28.59 -0.60
N THR A 175 2.26 29.17 0.60
CA THR A 175 1.53 30.44 0.82
C THR A 175 2.28 31.64 0.28
N ILE A 176 3.55 31.51 -0.12
CA ILE A 176 4.36 32.64 -0.59
C ILE A 176 5.00 32.42 -1.97
N SER A 177 5.19 31.16 -2.37
CA SER A 177 5.87 30.79 -3.62
C SER A 177 5.02 29.97 -4.59
N SER A 178 3.73 29.73 -4.32
CA SER A 178 2.81 29.14 -5.32
C SER A 178 2.43 30.14 -6.42
N GLY A 179 1.75 29.68 -7.47
CA GLY A 179 1.15 30.54 -8.48
C GLY A 179 0.06 31.45 -7.91
N THR A 180 -0.74 30.96 -6.95
CA THR A 180 -1.71 31.81 -6.25
C THR A 180 -1.00 32.89 -5.44
N ALA A 181 0.15 32.57 -4.83
CA ALA A 181 0.96 33.56 -4.11
C ALA A 181 1.61 34.58 -5.06
N LEU A 182 2.11 34.15 -6.22
CA LEU A 182 2.62 35.04 -7.25
C LEU A 182 1.56 36.06 -7.70
N GLY A 183 0.33 35.60 -7.96
CA GLY A 183 -0.79 36.50 -8.28
C GLY A 183 -1.08 37.51 -7.17
N ARG A 184 -0.95 37.11 -5.89
CA ARG A 184 -1.06 38.05 -4.75
C ARG A 184 0.06 39.08 -4.73
N HIS A 185 1.31 38.68 -5.01
CA HIS A 185 2.44 39.61 -5.08
C HIS A 185 2.25 40.65 -6.19
N ILE A 186 1.79 40.21 -7.37
CA ILE A 186 1.45 41.09 -8.51
C ILE A 186 0.38 42.11 -8.10
N ALA A 187 -0.74 41.62 -7.52
CA ALA A 187 -1.84 42.49 -7.11
C ALA A 187 -1.43 43.50 -6.01
N ARG A 188 -0.63 43.06 -5.02
CA ARG A 188 -0.10 43.94 -3.96
C ARG A 188 0.83 45.03 -4.49
N ALA A 189 1.55 44.74 -5.57
CA ALA A 189 2.37 45.73 -6.26
C ALA A 189 1.53 46.71 -7.12
N GLY A 190 0.22 46.53 -7.22
CA GLY A 190 -0.64 47.36 -8.07
C GLY A 190 -0.45 47.08 -9.56
N LEU A 191 0.18 45.95 -9.91
CA LEU A 191 0.18 45.43 -11.26
C LEU A 191 -1.17 44.76 -11.53
N GLY A 192 -1.73 44.96 -12.73
CA GLY A 192 -3.03 44.40 -13.09
C GLY A 192 -3.06 42.86 -12.96
N PRO A 193 -4.24 42.26 -12.69
CA PRO A 193 -4.36 40.82 -12.43
C PRO A 193 -3.97 39.94 -13.62
N ASP A 194 -3.94 40.52 -14.82
CA ASP A 194 -3.64 39.81 -16.07
C ASP A 194 -2.14 39.75 -16.39
N VAL A 195 -1.28 40.30 -15.53
CA VAL A 195 0.17 40.23 -15.73
C VAL A 195 0.65 38.79 -15.58
N SER A 196 1.17 38.21 -16.65
CA SER A 196 1.73 36.86 -16.64
C SER A 196 3.14 36.83 -16.04
N VAL A 197 3.58 35.65 -15.62
CA VAL A 197 4.96 35.46 -15.13
C VAL A 197 6.00 35.79 -16.20
N ASP A 198 5.73 35.49 -17.48
CA ASP A 198 6.62 35.83 -18.59
C ASP A 198 6.72 37.34 -18.79
N GLN A 199 5.60 38.06 -18.62
CA GLN A 199 5.61 39.53 -18.65
C GLN A 199 6.39 40.12 -17.48
N LEU A 200 6.32 39.53 -16.28
CA LEU A 200 7.18 39.95 -15.16
C LEU A 200 8.67 39.78 -15.48
N PHE A 201 9.06 38.64 -16.05
CA PHE A 201 10.45 38.43 -16.47
C PHE A 201 10.90 39.43 -17.54
N ALA A 202 10.05 39.72 -18.53
CA ALA A 202 10.35 40.71 -19.57
C ALA A 202 10.53 42.13 -18.98
N ARG A 203 9.68 42.51 -18.01
CA ARG A 203 9.77 43.80 -17.32
C ARG A 203 11.04 43.91 -16.48
N ASP A 204 11.38 42.87 -15.72
CA ASP A 204 12.63 42.85 -14.95
C ASP A 204 13.87 42.94 -15.86
N ALA A 205 13.87 42.23 -17.00
CA ALA A 205 14.94 42.31 -17.98
C ALA A 205 15.08 43.74 -18.57
N ALA A 206 13.98 44.48 -18.64
CA ALA A 206 13.96 45.89 -19.02
C ALA A 206 14.32 46.86 -17.87
N GLY A 207 14.67 46.35 -16.69
CA GLY A 207 15.08 47.15 -15.53
C GLY A 207 13.94 47.59 -14.58
N ASP A 208 12.75 47.02 -14.70
CA ASP A 208 11.63 47.29 -13.80
C ASP A 208 11.91 46.74 -12.39
N ILE A 209 12.23 47.64 -11.46
CA ILE A 209 12.55 47.33 -10.06
C ILE A 209 11.36 46.68 -9.34
N GLN A 210 10.13 47.04 -9.71
CA GLN A 210 8.94 46.46 -9.10
C GLN A 210 8.74 45.01 -9.53
N ALA A 211 8.92 44.73 -10.83
CA ALA A 211 8.90 43.35 -11.33
C ALA A 211 10.00 42.50 -10.69
N ARG A 212 11.20 43.07 -10.49
CA ARG A 212 12.30 42.43 -9.77
C ARG A 212 11.91 42.04 -8.35
N ALA A 213 11.37 42.99 -7.59
CA ALA A 213 10.98 42.76 -6.20
C ALA A 213 9.91 41.67 -6.06
N ILE A 214 8.97 41.58 -7.01
CA ILE A 214 7.97 40.50 -7.05
C ILE A 214 8.64 39.14 -7.28
N LEU A 215 9.56 39.05 -8.25
CA LEU A 215 10.28 37.80 -8.54
C LEU A 215 11.15 37.37 -7.35
N ASP A 216 11.80 38.31 -6.66
CA ASP A 216 12.59 38.03 -5.45
C ASP A 216 11.71 37.52 -4.31
N ALA A 217 10.57 38.18 -4.05
CA ALA A 217 9.60 37.76 -3.04
C ALA A 217 9.00 36.37 -3.31
N TRP A 218 8.98 35.96 -4.58
CA TRP A 218 8.51 34.64 -5.00
C TRP A 218 9.62 33.57 -4.92
N ALA A 219 10.85 33.90 -5.34
CA ALA A 219 11.96 32.96 -5.47
C ALA A 219 12.72 32.68 -4.16
N VAL A 220 12.94 33.71 -3.32
CA VAL A 220 13.75 33.57 -2.10
C VAL A 220 13.16 32.57 -1.10
N PRO A 221 11.85 32.57 -0.81
CA PRO A 221 11.26 31.59 0.10
C PRO A 221 11.26 30.17 -0.51
N LEU A 222 11.06 30.06 -1.83
CA LEU A 222 11.20 28.78 -2.52
C LEU A 222 12.60 28.21 -2.37
N ARG A 223 13.63 29.06 -2.49
CA ARG A 223 15.02 28.66 -2.28
C ARG A 223 15.24 28.11 -0.86
N ALA A 224 14.74 28.80 0.16
CA ALA A 224 14.86 28.33 1.54
C ALA A 224 14.21 26.95 1.78
N ALA A 225 13.06 26.69 1.14
CA ALA A 225 12.43 25.38 1.19
C ALA A 225 13.25 24.29 0.47
N ILE A 226 13.85 24.62 -0.67
CA ILE A 226 14.75 23.73 -1.40
C ILE A 226 15.98 23.40 -0.54
N ASP A 227 16.62 24.41 0.07
CA ASP A 227 17.79 24.20 0.92
C ASP A 227 17.47 23.32 2.14
N THR A 228 16.26 23.48 2.71
CA THR A 228 15.76 22.58 3.77
C THR A 228 15.62 21.14 3.26
N ALA A 229 15.04 20.94 2.08
CA ALA A 229 14.90 19.62 1.49
C ALA A 229 16.26 18.97 1.19
N VAL A 230 17.24 19.75 0.70
CA VAL A 230 18.61 19.30 0.47
C VAL A 230 19.28 18.88 1.77
N ALA A 231 19.17 19.69 2.84
CA ALA A 231 19.76 19.37 4.13
C ALA A 231 19.17 18.10 4.78
N VAL A 232 17.91 17.78 4.50
CA VAL A 232 17.20 16.64 5.10
C VAL A 232 17.34 15.36 4.28
N LEU A 233 17.33 15.48 2.94
CA LEU A 233 17.23 14.34 2.03
C LEU A 233 18.53 14.01 1.30
N ASP A 234 19.45 14.98 1.20
CA ASP A 234 20.68 14.89 0.41
C ASP A 234 20.47 14.28 -1.00
N PRO A 235 19.54 14.81 -1.81
CA PRO A 235 19.20 14.21 -3.11
C PRO A 235 20.28 14.51 -4.16
N ASN A 236 20.36 13.68 -5.20
CA ASN A 236 21.20 13.98 -6.38
C ASN A 236 20.61 15.11 -7.22
N LEU A 237 19.27 15.25 -7.20
CA LEU A 237 18.55 16.19 -8.04
C LEU A 237 17.31 16.75 -7.34
N ILE A 238 17.13 18.07 -7.43
CA ILE A 238 15.86 18.75 -7.20
C ILE A 238 15.21 19.06 -8.55
N LEU A 239 13.97 18.63 -8.73
CA LEU A 239 13.16 18.96 -9.91
C LEU A 239 12.11 20.02 -9.59
N LEU A 240 11.96 21.00 -10.47
CA LEU A 240 10.87 21.98 -10.44
C LEU A 240 9.87 21.67 -11.54
N GLY A 241 8.76 21.04 -11.16
CA GLY A 241 7.66 20.64 -12.03
C GLY A 241 6.44 21.54 -11.91
N GLY A 242 5.34 21.10 -12.53
CA GLY A 242 4.09 21.85 -12.59
C GLY A 242 4.11 22.99 -13.62
N GLY A 243 2.96 23.64 -13.82
CA GLY A 243 2.78 24.67 -14.84
C GLY A 243 3.69 25.89 -14.69
N LEU A 244 4.23 26.14 -13.49
CA LEU A 244 5.16 27.23 -13.19
C LEU A 244 6.59 26.75 -12.90
N GLY A 245 6.90 25.46 -13.04
CA GLY A 245 8.21 24.90 -12.69
C GLY A 245 9.39 25.55 -13.43
N ARG A 246 9.27 25.79 -14.74
CA ARG A 246 10.29 26.49 -15.55
C ARG A 246 10.49 27.95 -15.11
N ALA A 247 9.39 28.65 -14.86
CA ALA A 247 9.43 30.03 -14.39
C ALA A 247 10.06 30.12 -13.00
N ALA A 248 9.72 29.21 -12.10
CA ALA A 248 10.33 29.12 -10.78
C ALA A 248 11.83 28.84 -10.85
N HIS A 249 12.25 27.88 -11.70
CA HIS A 249 13.67 27.61 -11.97
C HIS A 249 14.41 28.86 -12.46
N ALA A 250 13.84 29.60 -13.41
CA ALA A 250 14.43 30.87 -13.88
C ALA A 250 14.51 31.92 -12.77
N ALA A 251 13.49 32.00 -11.90
CA ALA A 251 13.47 32.94 -10.79
C ALA A 251 14.53 32.62 -9.72
N LEU A 252 14.90 31.34 -9.54
CA LEU A 252 15.96 30.93 -8.60
C LEU A 252 17.34 31.48 -8.95
N GLY A 253 17.59 31.94 -10.18
CA GLY A 253 18.81 32.66 -10.52
C GLY A 253 19.06 33.90 -9.64
N ARG A 254 18.02 34.40 -8.97
CA ARG A 254 18.05 35.55 -8.04
C ARG A 254 18.29 35.14 -6.59
N ALA A 255 18.06 33.87 -6.27
CA ALA A 255 18.18 33.31 -4.93
C ALA A 255 19.19 32.14 -4.96
N PRO A 256 20.50 32.43 -5.15
CA PRO A 256 21.51 31.39 -5.15
C PRO A 256 21.61 30.69 -3.78
N ALA A 257 22.19 29.50 -3.77
CA ALA A 257 22.46 28.75 -2.54
C ALA A 257 23.25 29.59 -1.54
N LEU A 258 22.69 29.83 -0.35
CA LEU A 258 23.41 30.49 0.73
C LEU A 258 24.06 29.39 1.59
N ALA A 259 25.39 29.23 1.42
CA ALA A 259 26.30 28.29 2.10
C ALA A 259 26.54 26.91 1.41
N PRO A 260 27.79 26.36 1.46
CA PRO A 260 28.20 25.23 0.62
C PRO A 260 28.13 23.84 1.27
N TRP A 261 27.73 23.70 2.53
CA TRP A 261 27.84 22.41 3.24
C TRP A 261 27.01 21.31 2.58
N TYR A 262 25.86 21.68 2.00
CA TYR A 262 24.98 20.79 1.24
C TYR A 262 24.52 21.53 -0.01
N GLN A 263 24.78 20.96 -1.18
CA GLN A 263 24.37 21.51 -2.46
C GLN A 263 23.77 20.41 -3.33
N CYS A 264 22.73 20.77 -4.06
CA CYS A 264 22.09 19.88 -5.00
C CYS A 264 21.85 20.62 -6.31
N ARG A 265 21.94 19.90 -7.42
CA ARG A 265 21.54 20.40 -8.73
C ARG A 265 20.02 20.61 -8.74
N VAL A 266 19.59 21.75 -9.27
CA VAL A 266 18.16 22.08 -9.42
C VAL A 266 17.88 22.22 -10.92
N GLU A 267 16.90 21.48 -11.44
CA GLU A 267 16.55 21.50 -12.87
C GLU A 267 15.03 21.61 -13.05
N PRO A 268 14.55 22.19 -14.18
CA PRO A 268 13.15 22.12 -14.52
C PRO A 268 12.74 20.71 -14.98
N ALA A 269 11.53 20.29 -14.61
CA ALA A 269 10.92 19.08 -15.14
C ALA A 269 10.69 19.18 -16.66
N GLN A 270 10.71 18.05 -17.37
CA GLN A 270 10.68 18.02 -18.83
C GLN A 270 9.32 17.68 -19.44
N LEU A 271 8.51 16.86 -18.76
CA LEU A 271 7.27 16.28 -19.29
C LEU A 271 6.05 17.20 -19.11
N GLY A 272 6.18 18.25 -18.29
CA GLY A 272 5.14 19.27 -18.12
C GLY A 272 3.79 18.68 -17.69
N ASP A 273 2.73 19.10 -18.37
CA ASP A 273 1.34 18.71 -18.07
C ASP A 273 1.04 17.22 -18.24
N ASP A 274 1.90 16.49 -18.96
CA ASP A 274 1.72 15.07 -19.25
C ASP A 274 2.34 14.17 -18.18
N ALA A 275 3.15 14.71 -17.28
CA ALA A 275 3.86 13.94 -16.26
C ALA A 275 2.91 13.10 -15.39
N GLY A 276 1.79 13.69 -14.95
CA GLY A 276 0.81 13.01 -14.09
C GLY A 276 0.20 11.78 -14.76
N VAL A 277 -0.29 11.91 -16.00
CA VAL A 277 -0.94 10.80 -16.73
C VAL A 277 0.07 9.73 -17.15
N ILE A 278 1.28 10.12 -17.58
CA ILE A 278 2.33 9.17 -17.95
C ILE A 278 2.75 8.35 -16.72
N GLY A 279 3.03 9.04 -15.62
CA GLY A 279 3.48 8.41 -14.38
C GLY A 279 2.46 7.46 -13.79
N ALA A 280 1.18 7.87 -13.79
CA ALA A 280 0.08 7.02 -13.37
C ALA A 280 0.01 5.73 -14.20
N GLY A 281 0.14 5.82 -15.53
CA GLY A 281 0.17 4.65 -16.40
C GLY A 281 1.36 3.73 -16.13
N LEU A 282 2.58 4.29 -16.05
CA LEU A 282 3.80 3.52 -15.81
C LEU A 282 3.78 2.82 -14.45
N GLN A 283 3.33 3.49 -13.39
CA GLN A 283 3.21 2.89 -12.06
C GLN A 283 2.19 1.73 -12.07
N ALA A 284 1.08 1.86 -12.80
CA ALA A 284 0.08 0.81 -12.92
C ALA A 284 0.64 -0.45 -13.60
N LEU A 285 1.44 -0.28 -14.66
CA LEU A 285 2.11 -1.39 -15.32
C LEU A 285 3.18 -2.05 -14.45
N GLU A 286 3.98 -1.27 -13.73
CA GLU A 286 5.02 -1.80 -12.84
C GLU A 286 4.40 -2.59 -11.68
N GLN A 287 3.31 -2.11 -11.09
CA GLN A 287 2.60 -2.84 -10.05
C GLN A 287 1.89 -4.08 -10.62
N GLY A 288 1.38 -4.02 -11.85
CA GLY A 288 0.88 -5.18 -12.59
C GLY A 288 1.96 -6.23 -12.80
N ARG A 289 3.20 -5.83 -13.12
CA ARG A 289 4.37 -6.69 -13.28
C ARG A 289 4.80 -7.31 -11.95
N LEU A 290 4.85 -6.54 -10.88
CA LEU A 290 5.14 -7.06 -9.54
C LEU A 290 4.07 -8.04 -9.05
N ARG A 291 2.78 -7.73 -9.29
CA ARG A 291 1.67 -8.65 -9.03
C ARG A 291 1.74 -9.89 -9.92
N SER A 292 2.14 -9.78 -11.20
CA SER A 292 2.29 -10.94 -12.08
C SER A 292 3.49 -11.80 -11.69
N ILE A 293 4.60 -11.21 -11.23
CA ILE A 293 5.73 -11.95 -10.67
C ILE A 293 5.30 -12.64 -9.38
N SER A 294 4.58 -11.95 -8.49
CA SER A 294 3.99 -12.53 -7.28
C SER A 294 2.93 -13.59 -7.56
N ARG A 295 2.17 -13.49 -8.66
CA ARG A 295 1.17 -14.48 -9.11
C ARG A 295 1.76 -15.62 -9.96
N SER A 296 2.92 -15.41 -10.57
CA SER A 296 3.72 -16.49 -11.20
C SER A 296 4.37 -17.39 -10.15
N ALA A 297 4.41 -16.91 -8.91
CA ALA A 297 4.70 -17.69 -7.73
C ALA A 297 3.44 -18.49 -7.37
N GLN A 298 3.52 -19.83 -7.38
CA GLN A 298 2.40 -20.69 -7.00
C GLN A 298 1.82 -20.25 -5.64
N PRO A 299 0.50 -20.24 -5.44
CA PRO A 299 -0.07 -19.89 -4.14
C PRO A 299 0.45 -20.84 -3.07
N ARG A 300 0.63 -20.34 -1.84
CA ARG A 300 0.95 -21.21 -0.71
C ARG A 300 -0.26 -22.07 -0.39
N ARG A 301 0.00 -23.26 0.17
CA ARG A 301 -1.01 -24.26 0.49
C ARG A 301 -0.98 -24.57 1.99
N ALA A 302 -2.14 -24.90 2.56
CA ALA A 302 -2.21 -25.36 3.94
C ALA A 302 -3.07 -26.63 4.10
N VAL A 303 -2.54 -27.63 4.80
CA VAL A 303 -3.30 -28.74 5.38
C VAL A 303 -3.77 -28.28 6.75
N LEU A 304 -5.06 -28.05 6.90
CA LEU A 304 -5.68 -27.69 8.17
C LEU A 304 -6.00 -29.00 8.91
N VAL A 305 -5.13 -29.41 9.84
CA VAL A 305 -5.41 -30.58 10.69
C VAL A 305 -6.24 -30.09 11.87
N ASN A 306 -7.54 -30.28 11.75
CA ASN A 306 -8.56 -29.75 12.63
C ASN A 306 -9.12 -30.84 13.55
N GLY A 307 -9.42 -30.48 14.79
CA GLY A 307 -9.98 -31.37 15.79
C GLY A 307 -9.96 -30.73 17.16
N ILE A 308 -10.90 -31.09 18.02
CA ILE A 308 -10.95 -30.59 19.40
C ILE A 308 -9.80 -31.18 20.25
N PRO A 309 -9.50 -30.65 21.45
CA PRO A 309 -8.46 -31.21 22.30
C PRO A 309 -8.62 -32.72 22.52
N ALA A 310 -7.50 -33.46 22.58
CA ALA A 310 -7.44 -34.93 22.73
C ALA A 310 -7.96 -35.77 21.54
N SER A 311 -8.39 -35.15 20.43
CA SER A 311 -8.86 -35.82 19.20
C SER A 311 -7.82 -36.61 18.42
N GLY A 312 -6.56 -36.69 18.85
CA GLY A 312 -5.50 -37.37 18.10
C GLY A 312 -4.92 -36.55 16.93
N LYS A 313 -5.41 -35.32 16.69
CA LYS A 313 -4.93 -34.42 15.63
C LYS A 313 -3.41 -34.28 15.55
N SER A 314 -2.71 -34.28 16.70
CA SER A 314 -1.26 -34.12 16.73
C SER A 314 -0.53 -35.37 16.25
N THR A 315 -1.06 -36.56 16.49
CA THR A 315 -0.50 -37.78 15.89
C THR A 315 -0.67 -37.76 14.37
N VAL A 316 -1.83 -37.32 13.89
CA VAL A 316 -2.15 -37.22 12.46
C VAL A 316 -1.27 -36.16 11.78
N SER A 317 -1.14 -34.96 12.37
CA SER A 317 -0.37 -33.86 11.79
C SER A 317 1.13 -34.18 11.67
N HIS A 318 1.74 -34.81 12.68
CA HIS A 318 3.13 -35.28 12.61
C HIS A 318 3.29 -36.36 11.54
N GLY A 319 2.41 -37.36 11.52
CA GLY A 319 2.52 -38.44 10.54
C GLY A 319 2.32 -37.98 9.08
N ILE A 320 1.52 -36.93 8.85
CA ILE A 320 1.41 -36.26 7.53
C ILE A 320 2.70 -35.50 7.23
N ALA A 321 3.18 -34.67 8.16
CA ALA A 321 4.38 -33.86 7.96
C ALA A 321 5.61 -34.72 7.63
N ASP A 322 5.81 -35.81 8.38
CA ASP A 322 6.93 -36.74 8.20
C ASP A 322 6.91 -37.42 6.82
N ARG A 323 5.72 -37.84 6.35
CA ARG A 323 5.57 -38.55 5.07
C ARG A 323 5.56 -37.63 3.86
N MET A 324 5.07 -36.41 4.02
CA MET A 324 4.97 -35.43 2.94
C MET A 324 6.21 -34.54 2.83
N GLY A 325 7.04 -34.48 3.88
CA GLY A 325 8.20 -33.60 3.96
C GLY A 325 7.82 -32.12 4.10
N TRP A 326 6.67 -31.84 4.69
CA TRP A 326 6.14 -30.47 4.79
C TRP A 326 6.29 -29.90 6.20
N PRO A 327 6.61 -28.60 6.33
CA PRO A 327 6.77 -28.00 7.64
C PRO A 327 5.48 -28.08 8.46
N LEU A 328 5.61 -28.57 9.69
CA LEU A 328 4.53 -28.65 10.67
C LEU A 328 4.56 -27.42 11.59
N LEU A 329 3.45 -26.71 11.65
CA LEU A 329 3.24 -25.59 12.55
C LEU A 329 2.07 -25.91 13.47
N THR A 330 2.34 -26.12 14.76
CA THR A 330 1.30 -26.41 15.74
C THR A 330 1.14 -25.25 16.73
N LEU A 331 -0.10 -25.04 17.19
CA LEU A 331 -0.37 -24.02 18.20
C LEU A 331 0.46 -24.25 19.48
N ASP A 332 0.62 -25.50 19.89
CA ASP A 332 1.35 -25.86 21.11
C ASP A 332 2.88 -25.72 20.93
N THR A 333 3.42 -25.98 19.74
CA THR A 333 4.86 -25.76 19.42
C THR A 333 5.23 -24.29 19.58
N VAL A 334 4.34 -23.37 19.18
CA VAL A 334 4.59 -21.93 19.32
C VAL A 334 4.30 -21.46 20.75
N LYS A 335 3.23 -21.97 21.38
CA LYS A 335 2.75 -21.50 22.67
C LYS A 335 3.58 -22.01 23.86
N ASN A 336 3.96 -23.28 23.88
CA ASN A 336 4.58 -23.92 25.05
C ASN A 336 5.93 -23.30 25.45
N PRO A 337 6.84 -22.93 24.53
CA PRO A 337 8.08 -22.26 24.90
C PRO A 337 7.86 -20.96 25.70
N PHE A 338 6.77 -20.23 25.44
CA PHE A 338 6.43 -19.05 26.24
C PHE A 338 5.89 -19.42 27.63
N LEU A 339 5.12 -20.50 27.75
CA LEU A 339 4.62 -20.98 29.05
C LEU A 339 5.73 -21.50 29.97
N GLU A 340 6.88 -21.92 29.41
CA GLU A 340 8.05 -22.33 30.17
C GLU A 340 8.84 -21.15 30.77
N VAL A 341 8.71 -19.97 30.17
CA VAL A 341 9.49 -18.78 30.53
C VAL A 341 8.65 -17.76 31.33
N LEU A 342 7.34 -17.75 31.16
CA LEU A 342 6.45 -16.74 31.75
C LEU A 342 5.79 -17.28 33.02
N ASP A 343 6.00 -16.57 34.13
CA ASP A 343 5.35 -16.85 35.41
C ASP A 343 3.93 -16.25 35.49
N GLY A 344 3.11 -16.76 36.41
CA GLY A 344 1.81 -16.16 36.73
C GLY A 344 0.75 -16.28 35.63
N VAL A 345 0.88 -17.24 34.73
CA VAL A 345 -0.06 -17.44 33.60
C VAL A 345 -1.43 -17.90 34.10
N ASP A 346 -2.39 -16.98 34.06
CA ASP A 346 -3.80 -17.28 34.28
C ASP A 346 -4.51 -17.75 32.98
N ARG A 347 -5.81 -18.04 33.10
CA ARG A 347 -6.62 -18.52 31.97
C ARG A 347 -6.78 -17.48 30.86
N GLU A 348 -6.84 -16.19 31.20
CA GLU A 348 -7.01 -15.11 30.22
C GLU A 348 -5.71 -14.88 29.44
N PHE A 349 -4.59 -14.88 30.14
CA PHE A 349 -3.26 -14.80 29.55
C PHE A 349 -2.99 -15.98 28.61
N ASN A 350 -3.34 -17.21 29.00
CA ASN A 350 -3.22 -18.38 28.12
C ASN A 350 -4.05 -18.22 26.83
N ARG A 351 -5.29 -17.71 26.93
CA ARG A 351 -6.12 -17.43 25.74
C ARG A 351 -5.47 -16.38 24.83
N THR A 352 -4.92 -15.32 25.41
CA THR A 352 -4.21 -14.28 24.66
C THR A 352 -2.98 -14.85 23.96
N LEU A 353 -2.20 -15.67 24.64
CA LEU A 353 -1.04 -16.34 24.09
C LEU A 353 -1.43 -17.32 22.96
N GLY A 354 -2.57 -18.01 23.09
CA GLY A 354 -3.14 -18.82 22.01
C GLY A 354 -3.46 -18.01 20.75
N ARG A 355 -4.09 -16.83 20.89
CA ARG A 355 -4.35 -15.92 19.77
C ARG A 355 -3.06 -15.38 19.14
N ALA A 356 -2.08 -15.02 19.97
CA ALA A 356 -0.77 -14.57 19.50
C ALA A 356 -0.02 -15.67 18.74
N SER A 357 -0.03 -16.90 19.26
CA SER A 357 0.58 -18.07 18.63
C SER A 357 -0.04 -18.37 17.28
N TYR A 358 -1.37 -18.27 17.20
CA TYR A 358 -2.11 -18.45 15.95
C TYR A 358 -1.74 -17.40 14.90
N LYS A 359 -1.65 -16.13 15.29
CA LYS A 359 -1.15 -15.07 14.40
C LYS A 359 0.29 -15.32 13.94
N ALA A 360 1.17 -15.75 14.84
CA ALA A 360 2.57 -16.03 14.53
C ALA A 360 2.72 -17.14 13.48
N ILE A 361 1.94 -18.22 13.60
CA ILE A 361 1.89 -19.32 12.61
C ILE A 361 1.59 -18.76 11.22
N TRP A 362 0.53 -17.96 11.07
CA TRP A 362 0.13 -17.43 9.77
C TRP A 362 1.10 -16.38 9.21
N SER A 363 1.76 -15.61 10.08
CA SER A 363 2.85 -14.72 9.65
C SER A 363 4.04 -15.52 9.10
N LEU A 364 4.43 -16.64 9.73
CA LEU A 364 5.49 -17.52 9.22
C LEU A 364 5.13 -18.11 7.86
N VAL A 365 3.87 -18.53 7.68
CA VAL A 365 3.39 -19.00 6.36
C VAL A 365 3.48 -17.88 5.32
N GLY A 366 3.14 -16.64 5.68
CA GLY A 366 3.18 -15.48 4.78
C GLY A 366 4.58 -15.09 4.28
N GLU A 367 5.63 -15.39 5.05
CA GLU A 367 7.04 -15.12 4.70
C GLU A 367 7.69 -16.25 3.91
N ALA A 368 7.10 -17.44 3.86
CA ALA A 368 7.69 -18.61 3.21
C ALA A 368 7.82 -18.45 1.68
N PRO A 369 8.67 -19.19 0.96
CA PRO A 369 8.65 -19.16 -0.50
C PRO A 369 7.26 -19.51 -1.07
N ALA A 370 6.92 -18.94 -2.22
CA ALA A 370 5.70 -19.30 -2.93
C ALA A 370 5.68 -20.80 -3.31
N GLY A 371 4.48 -21.39 -3.40
CA GLY A 371 4.27 -22.82 -3.68
C GLY A 371 4.50 -23.75 -2.48
N SER A 372 5.03 -23.22 -1.37
CA SER A 372 5.21 -23.96 -0.13
C SER A 372 3.88 -24.49 0.41
N THR A 373 3.91 -25.72 0.93
CA THR A 373 2.78 -26.32 1.63
C THR A 373 3.11 -26.51 3.09
N PHE A 374 2.18 -26.11 3.97
CA PHE A 374 2.32 -26.24 5.42
C PHE A 374 1.28 -27.19 5.98
N VAL A 375 1.64 -27.94 7.03
CA VAL A 375 0.69 -28.64 7.88
C VAL A 375 0.45 -27.77 9.10
N VAL A 376 -0.80 -27.36 9.33
CA VAL A 376 -1.17 -26.51 10.47
C VAL A 376 -2.09 -27.29 11.40
N ASP A 377 -1.61 -27.54 12.61
CA ASP A 377 -2.37 -28.25 13.67
C ASP A 377 -2.93 -27.23 14.67
N ALA A 378 -4.26 -27.08 14.64
CA ALA A 378 -5.01 -26.28 15.60
C ALA A 378 -6.47 -26.75 15.70
N TRP A 379 -7.11 -26.46 16.83
CA TRP A 379 -8.58 -26.52 16.92
C TRP A 379 -9.16 -25.24 16.32
N PHE A 380 -9.45 -25.17 15.03
CA PHE A 380 -9.79 -23.90 14.36
C PHE A 380 -11.08 -23.23 14.89
N GLY A 381 -11.95 -23.97 15.58
CA GLY A 381 -13.15 -23.42 16.23
C GLY A 381 -12.91 -22.61 17.52
N PHE A 382 -11.65 -22.40 17.94
CA PHE A 382 -11.34 -21.55 19.11
C PHE A 382 -11.43 -20.03 18.82
N GLN A 383 -11.50 -19.63 17.55
CA GLN A 383 -11.71 -18.27 17.07
C GLN A 383 -12.85 -18.23 16.04
N PRO A 384 -13.47 -17.05 15.80
CA PRO A 384 -14.39 -16.86 14.69
C PRO A 384 -13.74 -17.20 13.35
N ARG A 385 -14.54 -17.72 12.40
CA ARG A 385 -14.07 -18.16 11.08
C ARG A 385 -13.42 -17.02 10.28
N GLU A 386 -13.92 -15.81 10.43
CA GLU A 386 -13.44 -14.61 9.75
C GLU A 386 -11.96 -14.34 10.06
N VAL A 387 -11.52 -14.67 11.29
CA VAL A 387 -10.13 -14.51 11.71
C VAL A 387 -9.20 -15.42 10.91
N LEU A 388 -9.62 -16.67 10.66
CA LEU A 388 -8.85 -17.59 9.82
C LEU A 388 -8.82 -17.12 8.36
N GLU A 389 -9.94 -16.65 7.80
CA GLU A 389 -9.99 -16.16 6.42
C GLU A 389 -9.07 -14.94 6.20
N ASP A 390 -9.02 -14.04 7.19
CA ASP A 390 -8.09 -12.91 7.16
C ASP A 390 -6.62 -13.37 7.24
N HIS A 391 -6.33 -14.36 8.08
CA HIS A 391 -4.99 -14.95 8.15
C HIS A 391 -4.56 -15.65 6.86
N LEU A 392 -5.43 -16.47 6.26
CA LEU A 392 -5.16 -17.14 4.99
C LEU A 392 -4.88 -16.13 3.87
N ARG A 393 -5.72 -15.10 3.77
CA ARG A 393 -5.57 -14.01 2.80
C ARG A 393 -4.25 -13.27 2.97
N ASN A 394 -3.93 -12.87 4.20
CA ASN A 394 -2.69 -12.16 4.51
C ASN A 394 -1.44 -13.03 4.29
N ALA A 395 -1.54 -14.34 4.50
CA ALA A 395 -0.47 -15.30 4.27
C ALA A 395 -0.30 -15.72 2.80
N GLY A 396 -1.19 -15.26 1.89
CA GLY A 396 -1.17 -15.66 0.49
C GLY A 396 -1.51 -17.14 0.27
N VAL A 397 -2.35 -17.71 1.14
CA VAL A 397 -2.83 -19.09 1.04
C VAL A 397 -4.19 -19.09 0.34
N GLU A 398 -4.20 -19.56 -0.90
CA GLU A 398 -5.44 -19.63 -1.69
C GLU A 398 -6.07 -21.03 -1.62
N GLN A 399 -5.25 -22.08 -1.49
CA GLN A 399 -5.68 -23.46 -1.46
C GLN A 399 -5.46 -24.09 -0.09
N THR A 400 -6.50 -24.76 0.41
CA THR A 400 -6.43 -25.52 1.65
C THR A 400 -7.14 -26.85 1.48
N VAL A 401 -6.74 -27.81 2.30
CA VAL A 401 -7.48 -29.04 2.55
C VAL A 401 -7.65 -29.18 4.05
N GLU A 402 -8.70 -29.86 4.49
CA GLU A 402 -8.98 -30.09 5.89
C GLU A 402 -8.88 -31.58 6.21
N ILE A 403 -8.13 -31.91 7.26
CA ILE A 403 -8.12 -33.23 7.89
C ILE A 403 -8.90 -33.08 9.20
N TRP A 404 -10.05 -33.73 9.29
CA TRP A 404 -10.91 -33.68 10.47
C TRP A 404 -10.69 -34.88 11.36
N CYS A 405 -10.07 -34.65 12.52
CA CYS A 405 -9.81 -35.67 13.52
C CYS A 405 -10.88 -35.65 14.60
N HIS A 406 -11.54 -36.80 14.82
CA HIS A 406 -12.56 -36.94 15.85
C HIS A 406 -12.47 -38.28 16.59
N ALA A 407 -13.16 -38.35 17.73
CA ALA A 407 -13.38 -39.55 18.55
C ALA A 407 -14.58 -39.30 19.48
N PRO A 408 -15.23 -40.35 20.03
CA PRO A 408 -16.28 -40.22 21.03
C PRO A 408 -15.81 -39.42 22.26
N GLY A 409 -16.72 -38.66 22.88
CA GLY A 409 -16.41 -37.77 24.00
C GLY A 409 -15.78 -38.49 25.19
N GLU A 410 -16.16 -39.74 25.45
CA GLU A 410 -15.61 -40.61 26.48
C GLU A 410 -14.13 -40.92 26.23
N VAL A 411 -13.78 -41.23 24.98
CA VAL A 411 -12.40 -41.50 24.56
C VAL A 411 -11.56 -40.23 24.70
N LEU A 412 -12.11 -39.07 24.34
CA LEU A 412 -11.43 -37.78 24.50
C LEU A 412 -11.18 -37.45 25.97
N ALA A 413 -12.17 -37.68 26.83
CA ALA A 413 -12.08 -37.47 28.27
C ALA A 413 -10.97 -38.34 28.89
N GLU A 414 -10.93 -39.63 28.54
CA GLU A 414 -9.89 -40.56 28.98
C GLU A 414 -8.50 -40.11 28.52
N ARG A 415 -8.34 -39.83 27.22
CA ARG A 415 -7.08 -39.34 26.63
C ARG A 415 -6.62 -38.02 27.25
N TYR A 416 -7.55 -37.13 27.57
CA TYR A 416 -7.25 -35.85 28.22
C TYR A 416 -6.82 -36.07 29.67
N GLY A 417 -7.55 -36.91 30.40
CA GLY A 417 -7.26 -37.27 31.80
C GLY A 417 -5.88 -37.89 31.98
N ALA A 418 -5.50 -38.83 31.10
CA ALA A 418 -4.19 -39.48 31.12
C ALA A 418 -3.00 -38.52 30.96
N ARG A 419 -3.22 -37.33 30.39
CA ARG A 419 -2.18 -36.33 30.11
C ARG A 419 -2.11 -35.19 31.13
N LEU A 420 -3.00 -35.18 32.13
CA LEU A 420 -3.08 -34.07 33.10
C LEU A 420 -1.75 -33.84 33.84
N GLY A 421 -1.02 -34.91 34.18
CA GLY A 421 0.27 -34.83 34.88
C GLY A 421 1.46 -34.37 34.04
N GLN A 422 1.29 -34.21 32.72
CA GLN A 422 2.36 -33.86 31.78
C GLN A 422 2.22 -32.43 31.21
N ARG A 423 1.18 -31.69 31.62
CA ARG A 423 0.90 -30.35 31.07
C ARG A 423 1.51 -29.24 31.90
N LEU A 424 2.06 -28.25 31.19
CA LEU A 424 2.62 -27.04 31.80
C LEU A 424 1.55 -26.26 32.60
N PRO A 425 1.97 -25.51 33.63
CA PRO A 425 1.11 -24.57 34.34
C PRO A 425 0.34 -23.65 33.36
N GLY A 426 -0.95 -23.44 33.64
CA GLY A 426 -1.82 -22.60 32.82
C GLY A 426 -2.72 -23.36 31.83
N HIS A 427 -2.47 -24.63 31.52
CA HIS A 427 -3.45 -25.45 30.78
C HIS A 427 -4.67 -25.81 31.65
N PRO A 428 -5.89 -25.96 31.07
CA PRO A 428 -7.06 -26.35 31.86
C PRO A 428 -6.88 -27.73 32.50
N GLY A 429 -7.12 -27.83 33.82
CA GLY A 429 -7.03 -29.09 34.57
C GLY A 429 -8.22 -30.03 34.35
N ALA A 430 -8.41 -30.99 35.26
CA ALA A 430 -9.49 -32.00 35.18
C ALA A 430 -10.91 -31.41 35.07
N ALA A 431 -11.12 -30.20 35.58
CA ALA A 431 -12.39 -29.48 35.50
C ALA A 431 -12.86 -29.19 34.06
N TYR A 432 -11.98 -29.28 33.06
CA TYR A 432 -12.33 -29.08 31.64
C TYR A 432 -12.96 -30.33 30.99
N ILE A 433 -12.84 -31.52 31.60
CA ILE A 433 -13.31 -32.77 30.99
C ILE A 433 -14.81 -32.74 30.64
N PRO A 434 -15.73 -32.27 31.51
CA PRO A 434 -17.14 -32.16 31.14
C PRO A 434 -17.39 -31.19 29.98
N GLU A 435 -16.68 -30.06 29.95
CA GLU A 435 -16.75 -29.07 28.86
C GLU A 435 -16.25 -29.67 27.53
N LEU A 436 -15.20 -30.50 27.59
CA LEU A 436 -14.65 -31.20 26.43
C LEU A 436 -15.64 -32.24 25.86
N MET A 437 -16.34 -32.98 26.72
CA MET A 437 -17.37 -33.95 26.28
C MET A 437 -18.55 -33.25 25.61
N GLU A 438 -19.01 -32.12 26.16
CA GLU A 438 -20.05 -31.31 25.51
C GLU A 438 -19.57 -30.68 24.20
N LEU A 439 -18.32 -30.23 24.15
CA LEU A 439 -17.71 -29.73 22.92
C LEU A 439 -17.66 -30.82 21.84
N ALA A 440 -17.36 -32.08 22.20
CA ALA A 440 -17.31 -33.20 21.27
C ALA A 440 -18.64 -33.46 20.55
N LYS A 441 -19.77 -33.21 21.22
CA LYS A 441 -21.12 -33.39 20.64
C LYS A 441 -21.47 -32.37 19.55
N ARG A 442 -20.85 -31.18 19.60
CA ARG A 442 -21.19 -30.03 18.73
C ARG A 442 -20.07 -29.64 17.76
N ALA A 443 -18.90 -30.24 17.90
CA ALA A 443 -17.75 -29.87 17.09
C ALA A 443 -17.91 -30.40 15.66
N GLU A 444 -17.75 -29.52 14.69
CA GLU A 444 -17.88 -29.83 13.27
C GLU A 444 -16.63 -29.38 12.50
N PRO A 445 -16.33 -30.01 11.35
CA PRO A 445 -15.29 -29.54 10.45
C PRO A 445 -15.61 -28.16 9.91
N LEU A 446 -14.58 -27.38 9.61
CA LEU A 446 -14.67 -26.03 9.06
C LEU A 446 -15.24 -26.02 7.63
N ARG A 447 -14.98 -27.09 6.87
CA ARG A 447 -15.29 -27.24 5.45
C ARG A 447 -14.72 -26.11 4.60
N ARG A 448 -13.48 -25.68 4.93
CA ARG A 448 -12.72 -24.76 4.08
C ARG A 448 -11.79 -25.60 3.21
N GLY A 449 -12.31 -25.99 2.05
CA GLY A 449 -11.64 -26.86 1.08
C GLY A 449 -12.08 -28.33 1.16
N PRO A 450 -11.47 -29.21 0.37
CA PRO A 450 -11.70 -30.66 0.43
C PRO A 450 -11.44 -31.20 1.84
N LEU A 451 -12.26 -32.14 2.27
CA LEU A 451 -12.28 -32.69 3.63
C LEU A 451 -11.91 -34.18 3.59
N PHE A 452 -11.03 -34.60 4.49
CA PHE A 452 -10.77 -36.00 4.80
C PHE A 452 -11.09 -36.26 6.27
N ASP A 453 -11.95 -37.23 6.52
CA ASP A 453 -12.44 -37.60 7.85
C ASP A 453 -11.55 -38.67 8.48
N VAL A 454 -11.15 -38.48 9.74
CA VAL A 454 -10.27 -39.40 10.49
C VAL A 454 -10.88 -39.70 11.85
N ASP A 455 -11.48 -40.89 11.96
CA ASP A 455 -11.84 -41.50 13.24
C ASP A 455 -10.57 -42.01 13.93
N THR A 456 -10.14 -41.28 14.96
CA THR A 456 -8.89 -41.59 15.68
C THR A 456 -9.04 -42.69 16.72
N THR A 457 -10.21 -43.35 16.82
CA THR A 457 -10.36 -44.58 17.61
C THR A 457 -9.77 -45.80 16.89
N GLN A 458 -9.58 -45.70 15.58
CA GLN A 458 -9.02 -46.74 14.73
C GLN A 458 -7.54 -46.47 14.44
N PRO A 459 -6.75 -47.49 14.02
CA PRO A 459 -5.41 -47.27 13.49
C PRO A 459 -5.44 -46.26 12.33
N ILE A 460 -4.57 -45.25 12.38
CA ILE A 460 -4.54 -44.18 11.38
C ILE A 460 -3.93 -44.72 10.08
N ASP A 461 -4.73 -44.75 9.01
CA ASP A 461 -4.28 -45.11 7.66
C ASP A 461 -3.58 -43.91 6.99
N PHE A 462 -2.29 -43.76 7.26
CA PHE A 462 -1.49 -42.69 6.67
C PHE A 462 -1.29 -42.83 5.16
N ASP A 463 -1.36 -44.04 4.61
CA ASP A 463 -1.19 -44.26 3.18
C ASP A 463 -2.42 -43.74 2.42
N ALA A 464 -3.62 -44.00 2.94
CA ALA A 464 -4.86 -43.42 2.43
C ALA A 464 -4.86 -41.88 2.54
N ILE A 465 -4.46 -41.32 3.68
CA ILE A 465 -4.40 -39.86 3.89
C ILE A 465 -3.43 -39.23 2.89
N THR A 466 -2.21 -39.75 2.77
CA THR A 466 -1.19 -39.16 1.90
C THR A 466 -1.51 -39.33 0.41
N ALA A 467 -2.13 -40.44 0.01
CA ALA A 467 -2.63 -40.64 -1.35
C ALA A 467 -3.74 -39.63 -1.70
N TRP A 468 -4.72 -39.44 -0.81
CA TRP A 468 -5.80 -38.46 -1.00
C TRP A 468 -5.26 -37.03 -1.10
N LEU A 469 -4.35 -36.69 -0.18
CA LEU A 469 -3.65 -35.42 -0.13
C LEU A 469 -2.97 -35.15 -1.50
N ARG A 470 -2.11 -36.05 -1.99
CA ARG A 470 -1.45 -35.91 -3.31
C ARG A 470 -2.44 -35.76 -4.46
N ALA A 471 -3.51 -36.56 -4.49
CA ALA A 471 -4.53 -36.49 -5.53
C ALA A 471 -5.27 -35.14 -5.53
N THR A 472 -5.57 -34.61 -4.34
CA THR A 472 -6.31 -33.36 -4.16
C THR A 472 -5.53 -32.16 -4.66
N TRP A 473 -4.21 -32.11 -4.44
CA TRP A 473 -3.40 -31.02 -5.01
C TRP A 473 -3.02 -31.22 -6.48
N ALA A 474 -3.00 -32.45 -6.98
CA ALA A 474 -2.79 -32.70 -8.40
C ALA A 474 -4.00 -32.26 -9.25
N ALA A 475 -5.22 -32.37 -8.71
CA ALA A 475 -6.45 -31.95 -9.37
C ALA A 475 -6.70 -30.42 -9.34
N GLY A 476 -5.95 -29.69 -8.52
CA GLY A 476 -6.04 -28.24 -8.37
C GLY A 476 -4.86 -27.45 -8.95
N ALA A 477 -3.97 -28.11 -9.71
CA ALA A 477 -2.78 -27.53 -10.33
C ALA A 477 -3.00 -27.15 -11.80
#